data_AF-A0A9Q0TH32-F1
#
_entry.id   AF-A0A9Q0TH32-F1
#
_cell.length_a   1.000
_cell.length_b   1.000
_cell.length_c   1.000
_cell.angle_alpha   90.00
_cell.angle_beta   90.00
_cell.angle_gamma   90.00
#
_symmetry.space_group_name_H-M   'P 1'
#
loop_
_entity.id
_entity.type
_entity.pdbx_description
1 polymer ?
#
loop_
_entity_poly.entity_id
_entity_poly.type
_entity_poly.pdbx_seq_one_letter_code
_entity_poly.pdbx_strand_id
1 'polypeptide(L)'
;MSSSFKEIQIQHQKHYSNITSFPFPSVPEFPSKLFFFCEVEPGSGGETPIVLSHVVYERMKERHPDFVEKLEEHGLIYTRVLGEEDDPSSPIGRGWKSTFLTNDKSVAAQRAAKLGMTLEWLEDGVKTIMGPIPAIKYDKSRNRKIWFNSMVAAYTGWKDARNDPIKAVKFGDGEPLPIK
;
A
#
# COMPACT_ATOMS: atom_id res chain seq x y z
N MET A 1 7.27 24.23 24.56
CA MET A 1 6.43 24.32 23.34
C MET A 1 5.93 22.91 23.02
N SER A 2 4.61 22.72 23.04
CA SER A 2 3.99 21.42 22.78
C SER A 2 3.99 21.15 21.27
N SER A 3 4.85 20.25 20.81
CA SER A 3 4.83 19.79 19.42
C SER A 3 3.74 18.74 19.27
N SER A 4 2.63 19.11 18.63
CA SER A 4 1.61 18.17 18.16
C SER A 4 2.15 17.45 16.92
N PHE A 5 2.60 16.21 17.09
CA PHE A 5 3.11 15.37 16.01
C PHE A 5 1.93 14.73 15.24
N LYS A 6 2.06 14.52 13.93
CA LYS A 6 1.02 13.95 13.05
C LYS A 6 1.53 12.66 12.38
N GLU A 7 0.70 11.62 12.34
CA GLU A 7 0.89 10.44 11.47
C GLU A 7 0.40 10.80 10.05
N ILE A 8 1.20 10.46 9.04
CA ILE A 8 1.16 11.06 7.70
C ILE A 8 0.89 9.98 6.64
N GLN A 9 -0.17 10.13 5.85
CA GLN A 9 -0.27 9.48 4.54
C GLN A 9 0.34 10.37 3.46
N ILE A 10 1.07 9.75 2.54
CA ILE A 10 1.77 10.42 1.45
C ILE A 10 0.90 10.28 0.21
N GLN A 11 0.65 11.39 -0.48
CA GLN A 11 0.22 11.35 -1.86
C GLN A 11 1.44 11.55 -2.76
N HIS A 12 1.65 10.64 -3.71
CA HIS A 12 2.63 10.87 -4.77
C HIS A 12 1.95 11.60 -5.91
N GLN A 13 2.38 12.84 -6.18
CA GLN A 13 1.94 13.62 -7.33
C GLN A 13 3.06 13.65 -8.38
N LYS A 14 3.00 12.72 -9.34
CA LYS A 14 3.69 12.86 -10.64
C LYS A 14 2.79 12.25 -11.71
N HIS A 15 2.03 13.09 -12.42
CA HIS A 15 1.35 12.83 -13.70
C HIS A 15 0.44 11.58 -13.83
N TYR A 16 0.27 10.81 -12.76
CA TYR A 16 -0.67 9.72 -12.63
C TYR A 16 -1.57 10.04 -11.43
N SER A 17 -2.86 9.82 -11.61
CA SER A 17 -3.97 10.00 -10.68
C SER A 17 -3.56 9.89 -9.20
N ASN A 18 -3.95 10.86 -8.37
CA ASN A 18 -3.70 10.97 -6.92
C ASN A 18 -3.78 9.63 -6.16
N ILE A 19 -2.64 8.94 -6.01
CA ILE A 19 -2.54 7.72 -5.23
C ILE A 19 -2.19 8.10 -3.79
N THR A 20 -3.10 7.81 -2.86
CA THR A 20 -2.87 7.95 -1.41
C THR A 20 -2.45 6.60 -0.85
N SER A 21 -1.28 6.54 -0.20
CA SER A 21 -0.86 5.38 0.57
C SER A 21 -0.08 5.79 1.80
N PHE A 22 -0.07 4.90 2.81
CA PHE A 22 1.05 4.93 3.75
C PHE A 22 2.31 4.43 3.01
N PRO A 23 3.50 4.92 3.37
CA PRO A 23 4.73 4.23 3.04
C PRO A 23 4.76 2.91 3.82
N PHE A 24 4.85 1.79 3.10
CA PHE A 24 5.05 0.45 3.65
C PHE A 24 3.97 -0.03 4.67
N PRO A 25 2.66 0.11 4.42
CA PRO A 25 1.67 -0.39 5.38
C PRO A 25 1.64 -1.93 5.44
N SER A 26 2.20 -2.54 4.40
CA SER A 26 2.31 -3.96 4.12
C SER A 26 3.56 -4.62 4.72
N VAL A 27 4.44 -3.88 5.40
CA VAL A 27 5.61 -4.48 6.07
C VAL A 27 5.40 -4.53 7.59
N PRO A 28 5.95 -5.55 8.28
CA PRO A 28 5.81 -5.67 9.74
C PRO A 28 6.38 -4.48 10.51
N GLU A 29 7.54 -3.97 10.08
CA GLU A 29 8.24 -2.84 10.69
C GLU A 29 8.18 -1.61 9.78
N PHE A 30 7.36 -0.63 10.15
CA PHE A 30 7.18 0.62 9.41
C PHE A 30 7.70 1.83 10.19
N PRO A 31 8.18 2.88 9.51
CA PRO A 31 8.73 4.05 10.18
C PRO A 31 7.65 4.78 11.00
N SER A 32 7.97 5.16 12.23
CA SER A 32 7.06 5.97 13.07
C SER A 32 6.99 7.44 12.64
N LYS A 33 8.03 7.93 11.94
CA LYS A 33 8.18 9.32 11.50
C LYS A 33 8.94 9.35 10.18
N LEU A 34 8.64 10.33 9.35
CA LEU A 34 9.31 10.57 8.07
C LEU A 34 9.64 12.06 7.95
N PHE A 35 10.78 12.36 7.35
CA PHE A 35 11.19 13.72 7.01
C PHE A 35 11.29 13.83 5.50
N PHE A 36 10.79 14.95 4.96
CA PHE A 36 10.99 15.32 3.57
C PHE A 36 11.94 16.50 3.49
N PHE A 37 12.84 16.47 2.52
CA PHE A 37 13.78 17.54 2.24
C PHE A 37 13.82 17.79 0.74
N CYS A 38 13.71 19.05 0.34
CA CYS A 38 13.81 19.50 -1.04
C CYS A 38 15.18 20.16 -1.21
N GLU A 39 16.12 19.43 -1.81
CA GLU A 39 17.45 19.97 -2.13
C GLU A 39 17.40 20.90 -3.34
N VAL A 40 16.60 20.53 -4.35
CA VAL A 40 16.41 21.30 -5.58
C VAL A 40 14.92 21.52 -5.77
N GLU A 41 14.53 22.80 -5.85
CA GLU A 41 13.14 23.19 -6.07
C GLU A 41 12.67 22.78 -7.48
N PRO A 42 11.47 22.20 -7.62
CA PRO A 42 10.89 21.92 -8.93
C PRO A 42 10.51 23.22 -9.63
N GLY A 43 10.80 23.33 -10.94
CA GLY A 43 10.44 24.53 -11.71
C GLY A 43 8.92 24.81 -11.80
N SER A 44 8.08 23.77 -11.65
CA SER A 44 6.62 23.88 -11.50
C SER A 44 6.07 22.56 -10.96
N GLY A 45 5.05 22.63 -10.08
CA GLY A 45 4.48 21.48 -9.39
C GLY A 45 5.48 20.82 -8.44
N GLY A 46 5.43 19.49 -8.31
CA GLY A 46 6.38 18.71 -7.50
C GLY A 46 6.11 18.77 -6.00
N GLU A 47 4.93 19.25 -5.60
CA GLU A 47 4.47 19.21 -4.23
C GLU A 47 4.40 17.76 -3.73
N THR A 48 4.48 17.60 -2.41
CA THR A 48 4.22 16.32 -1.73
C THR A 48 2.95 16.49 -0.90
N PRO A 49 1.76 16.23 -1.46
CA PRO A 49 0.52 16.40 -0.72
C PRO A 49 0.45 15.38 0.43
N ILE A 50 -0.01 15.87 1.58
CA ILE A 50 -0.11 15.09 2.82
C ILE A 50 -1.55 15.13 3.32
N VAL A 51 -2.08 13.98 3.71
CA VAL A 51 -3.42 13.86 4.30
C VAL A 51 -3.38 13.17 5.66
N LEU A 52 -4.29 13.57 6.54
CA LEU A 52 -4.43 13.02 7.89
C LEU A 52 -5.26 11.73 7.88
N SER A 53 -4.62 10.61 8.22
CA SER A 53 -5.24 9.29 8.13
C SER A 53 -6.50 9.10 9.00
N HIS A 54 -6.53 9.67 10.22
CA HIS A 54 -7.72 9.61 11.09
C HIS A 54 -8.92 10.36 10.50
N VAL A 55 -8.69 11.49 9.81
CA VAL A 55 -9.77 12.24 9.14
C VAL A 55 -10.36 11.43 7.99
N VAL A 56 -9.51 10.70 7.26
CA VAL A 56 -9.98 9.76 6.22
C VAL A 56 -10.84 8.67 6.85
N TYR A 57 -10.40 8.07 7.97
CA TYR A 57 -11.18 7.08 8.70
C TYR A 57 -12.55 7.61 9.14
N GLU A 58 -12.58 8.77 9.81
CA GLU A 58 -13.82 9.39 10.29
C GLU A 58 -14.80 9.66 9.16
N ARG A 59 -14.33 10.27 8.05
CA ARG A 59 -15.16 10.57 6.88
C ARG A 59 -15.65 9.33 6.15
N MET A 60 -14.81 8.28 6.06
CA MET A 60 -15.21 7.02 5.44
C MET A 60 -16.27 6.31 6.29
N LYS A 61 -16.10 6.30 7.62
CA LYS A 61 -17.05 5.70 8.55
C LYS A 61 -18.40 6.43 8.56
N GLU A 62 -18.38 7.75 8.46
CA GLU A 62 -19.60 8.57 8.36
C GLU A 62 -20.37 8.30 7.06
N ARG A 63 -19.67 8.18 5.93
CA ARG A 63 -20.32 8.03 4.60
C ARG A 63 -20.69 6.60 4.26
N HIS A 64 -19.88 5.63 4.69
CA HIS A 64 -19.98 4.22 4.31
C HIS A 64 -19.72 3.33 5.54
N PRO A 65 -20.57 3.37 6.58
CA PRO A 65 -20.34 2.66 7.84
C PRO A 65 -20.18 1.15 7.63
N ASP A 66 -21.07 0.51 6.87
CA ASP A 66 -21.04 -0.94 6.62
C ASP A 66 -19.76 -1.38 5.90
N PHE A 67 -19.27 -0.55 4.98
CA PHE A 67 -18.00 -0.80 4.30
C PHE A 67 -16.82 -0.76 5.27
N VAL A 68 -16.79 0.25 6.15
CA VAL A 68 -15.72 0.36 7.16
C VAL A 68 -15.80 -0.75 8.19
N GLU A 69 -16.99 -1.15 8.62
CA GLU A 69 -17.18 -2.29 9.51
C GLU A 69 -16.63 -3.57 8.89
N LYS A 70 -16.98 -3.84 7.63
CA LYS A 70 -16.44 -5.00 6.91
C LYS A 70 -14.91 -4.97 6.78
N LEU A 71 -14.33 -3.78 6.58
CA LEU A 71 -12.87 -3.61 6.57
C LEU A 71 -12.21 -3.83 7.93
N GLU A 72 -12.87 -3.44 9.02
CA GLU A 72 -12.38 -3.67 10.38
C GLU A 72 -12.46 -5.17 10.74
N GLU A 73 -13.49 -5.87 10.30
CA GLU A 73 -13.69 -7.30 10.55
C GLU A 73 -12.76 -8.17 9.70
N HIS A 74 -12.73 -7.95 8.39
CA HIS A 74 -12.05 -8.86 7.45
C HIS A 74 -10.67 -8.37 7.04
N GLY A 75 -10.41 -7.05 7.07
CA GLY A 75 -9.19 -6.48 6.52
C GLY A 75 -9.12 -6.63 4.99
N LEU A 76 -7.90 -6.74 4.46
CA LEU A 76 -7.63 -6.76 3.02
C LEU A 76 -6.63 -7.84 2.63
N ILE A 77 -6.82 -8.39 1.43
CA ILE A 77 -5.83 -9.20 0.72
C ILE A 77 -5.33 -8.41 -0.48
N TYR A 78 -4.00 -8.34 -0.61
CA TYR A 78 -3.32 -7.74 -1.74
C TYR A 78 -2.71 -8.83 -2.61
N THR A 79 -2.90 -8.69 -3.92
CA THR A 79 -2.27 -9.55 -4.93
C THR A 79 -1.50 -8.69 -5.90
N ARG A 80 -0.26 -9.09 -6.19
CA ARG A 80 0.59 -8.39 -7.15
C ARG A 80 1.46 -9.39 -7.91
N VAL A 81 1.64 -9.18 -9.19
CA VAL A 81 2.54 -9.94 -10.05
C VAL A 81 3.80 -9.11 -10.30
N LEU A 82 4.95 -9.65 -9.91
CA LEU A 82 6.26 -9.07 -10.13
C LEU A 82 6.96 -9.82 -11.26
N GLY A 83 7.52 -9.10 -12.22
CA GLY A 83 8.41 -9.69 -13.22
C GLY A 83 9.72 -10.16 -12.58
N GLU A 84 10.56 -10.84 -13.36
CA GLU A 84 11.91 -11.23 -12.91
C GLU A 84 12.80 -10.02 -12.65
N GLU A 85 12.84 -9.10 -13.62
CA GLU A 85 13.66 -7.89 -13.61
C GLU A 85 12.80 -6.62 -13.42
N ASP A 86 13.48 -5.50 -13.18
CA ASP A 86 12.84 -4.20 -13.06
C ASP A 86 12.39 -3.66 -14.43
N ASP A 87 11.17 -3.14 -14.49
CA ASP A 87 10.55 -2.51 -15.65
C ASP A 87 10.36 -1.00 -15.39
N PRO A 88 11.21 -0.11 -15.96
CA PRO A 88 11.12 1.32 -15.71
C PRO A 88 9.88 1.98 -16.33
N SER A 89 9.16 1.28 -17.23
CA SER A 89 7.94 1.80 -17.86
C SER A 89 6.68 1.61 -17.00
N SER A 90 6.73 0.72 -16.00
CA SER A 90 5.61 0.39 -15.12
C SER A 90 5.65 1.20 -13.82
N PRO A 91 4.52 1.76 -13.35
CA PRO A 91 4.44 2.46 -12.06
C PRO A 91 4.73 1.54 -10.87
N ILE A 92 4.65 0.22 -11.08
CA ILE A 92 4.93 -0.83 -10.12
C ILE A 92 5.93 -1.84 -10.69
N GLY A 93 6.84 -1.39 -11.55
CA GLY A 93 7.70 -2.27 -12.35
C GLY A 93 8.84 -2.93 -11.61
N ARG A 94 9.02 -2.72 -10.31
CA ARG A 94 10.07 -3.42 -9.55
C ARG A 94 9.86 -4.94 -9.61
N GLY A 95 10.87 -5.67 -10.08
CA GLY A 95 10.88 -7.13 -10.20
C GLY A 95 11.09 -7.82 -8.84
N TRP A 96 10.94 -9.14 -8.82
CA TRP A 96 11.06 -9.92 -7.58
C TRP A 96 12.50 -9.98 -7.07
N LYS A 97 13.50 -9.97 -7.96
CA LYS A 97 14.91 -9.96 -7.57
C LYS A 97 15.27 -8.70 -6.77
N SER A 98 14.84 -7.54 -7.26
CA SER A 98 15.00 -6.26 -6.58
C SER A 98 14.08 -6.12 -5.36
N THR A 99 12.90 -6.75 -5.36
CA THR A 99 11.97 -6.70 -4.22
C THR A 99 12.48 -7.54 -3.05
N PHE A 100 12.94 -8.75 -3.30
CA PHE A 100 13.43 -9.67 -2.29
C PHE A 100 14.94 -9.65 -2.12
N LEU A 101 15.67 -8.82 -2.88
CA LEU A 101 17.13 -8.63 -2.85
C LEU A 101 17.92 -9.94 -3.02
N THR A 102 17.47 -10.81 -3.93
CA THR A 102 18.07 -12.13 -4.16
C THR A 102 17.75 -12.63 -5.56
N ASN A 103 18.63 -13.49 -6.10
CA ASN A 103 18.40 -14.21 -7.35
C ASN A 103 17.95 -15.67 -7.11
N ASP A 104 17.83 -16.08 -5.85
CA ASP A 104 17.41 -17.44 -5.46
C ASP A 104 15.92 -17.45 -5.06
N LYS A 105 15.13 -18.27 -5.75
CA LYS A 105 13.68 -18.44 -5.51
C LYS A 105 13.35 -18.97 -4.11
N SER A 106 14.17 -19.87 -3.55
CA SER A 106 14.01 -20.37 -2.18
C SER A 106 14.24 -19.27 -1.17
N VAL A 107 15.30 -18.48 -1.35
CA VAL A 107 15.59 -17.32 -0.48
C VAL A 107 14.50 -16.26 -0.59
N ALA A 108 13.98 -16.01 -1.80
CA ALA A 108 12.86 -15.09 -2.00
C ALA A 108 11.61 -15.55 -1.25
N ALA A 109 11.25 -16.83 -1.33
CA ALA A 109 10.12 -17.41 -0.60
C ALA A 109 10.29 -17.28 0.93
N GLN A 110 11.49 -17.54 1.45
CA GLN A 110 11.78 -17.36 2.88
C GLN A 110 11.63 -15.89 3.32
N ARG A 111 12.10 -14.94 2.51
CA ARG A 111 11.98 -13.50 2.80
C ARG A 111 10.54 -13.02 2.70
N ALA A 112 9.80 -13.48 1.69
CA ALA A 112 8.37 -13.20 1.53
C ALA A 112 7.56 -13.72 2.72
N ALA A 113 7.83 -14.95 3.18
CA ALA A 113 7.18 -15.52 4.36
C ALA A 113 7.41 -14.68 5.63
N LYS A 114 8.63 -14.16 5.83
CA LYS A 114 8.93 -13.23 6.94
C LYS A 114 8.15 -11.91 6.86
N LEU A 115 7.75 -11.51 5.67
CA LEU A 115 6.90 -10.34 5.42
C LEU A 115 5.39 -10.67 5.46
N GLY A 116 5.01 -11.92 5.76
CA GLY A 116 3.61 -12.35 5.75
C GLY A 116 3.03 -12.49 4.34
N MET A 117 3.88 -12.80 3.36
CA MET A 117 3.50 -12.97 1.96
C MET A 117 3.70 -14.41 1.48
N THR A 118 2.79 -14.89 0.64
CA THR A 118 2.92 -16.14 -0.10
C THR A 118 3.36 -15.85 -1.54
N LEU A 119 4.24 -16.70 -2.08
CA LEU A 119 4.71 -16.61 -3.46
C LEU A 119 4.17 -17.77 -4.29
N GLU A 120 3.58 -17.45 -5.44
CA GLU A 120 3.20 -18.38 -6.49
C GLU A 120 4.07 -18.08 -7.72
N TRP A 121 5.02 -18.97 -8.03
CA TRP A 121 5.93 -18.78 -9.16
C TRP A 121 5.22 -18.98 -10.49
N LEU A 122 5.47 -18.07 -11.43
CA LEU A 122 4.97 -18.10 -12.81
C LEU A 122 6.15 -18.37 -13.77
N GLU A 123 5.86 -18.50 -15.07
CA GLU A 123 6.91 -18.71 -16.08
C GLU A 123 7.86 -17.50 -16.18
N ASP A 124 7.32 -16.28 -16.10
CA ASP A 124 8.02 -15.01 -16.33
C ASP A 124 8.08 -14.09 -15.09
N GLY A 125 7.75 -14.63 -13.92
CA GLY A 125 7.68 -13.84 -12.69
C GLY A 125 7.15 -14.58 -11.48
N VAL A 126 6.57 -13.82 -10.56
CA VAL A 126 5.97 -14.35 -9.33
C VAL A 126 4.75 -13.54 -8.94
N LYS A 127 3.69 -14.24 -8.56
CA LYS A 127 2.52 -13.67 -7.92
C LYS A 127 2.72 -13.68 -6.41
N THR A 128 2.67 -12.50 -5.81
CA THR A 128 2.73 -12.29 -4.37
C THR A 128 1.31 -12.11 -3.83
N ILE A 129 0.98 -12.80 -2.74
CA ILE A 129 -0.29 -12.67 -2.04
C ILE A 129 0.02 -12.29 -0.59
N MET A 130 -0.60 -11.23 -0.10
CA MET A 130 -0.43 -10.75 1.27
C MET A 130 -1.77 -10.48 1.91
N GLY A 131 -2.01 -11.09 3.06
CA GLY A 131 -3.23 -10.91 3.85
C GLY A 131 -3.93 -12.22 4.24
N PRO A 132 -5.06 -12.12 4.95
CA PRO A 132 -5.73 -10.88 5.32
C PRO A 132 -4.92 -10.04 6.32
N ILE A 133 -4.80 -8.74 6.05
CA ILE A 133 -4.16 -7.77 6.97
C ILE A 133 -5.15 -6.65 7.36
N PRO A 134 -5.06 -6.10 8.58
CA PRO A 134 -5.95 -5.02 9.02
C PRO A 134 -5.91 -3.81 8.08
N ALA A 135 -7.08 -3.33 7.66
CA ALA A 135 -7.21 -2.12 6.85
C ALA A 135 -7.19 -0.84 7.71
N ILE A 136 -7.62 -0.96 8.97
CA ILE A 136 -7.69 0.10 9.96
C ILE A 136 -6.75 -0.27 11.11
N LYS A 137 -5.91 0.66 11.57
CA LYS A 137 -5.07 0.49 12.76
C LYS A 137 -5.50 1.45 13.87
N TYR A 138 -5.02 1.19 15.08
CA TYR A 138 -5.21 2.05 16.23
C TYR A 138 -3.91 2.77 16.58
N ASP A 139 -3.90 4.10 16.47
CA ASP A 139 -2.82 4.95 16.97
C ASP A 139 -2.95 5.04 18.49
N LYS A 140 -2.10 4.28 19.20
CA LYS A 140 -2.06 4.27 20.68
C LYS A 140 -1.59 5.60 21.26
N SER A 141 -0.77 6.37 20.53
CA SER A 141 -0.22 7.63 21.05
C SER A 141 -1.25 8.76 21.08
N ARG A 142 -2.25 8.71 20.19
CA ARG A 142 -3.35 9.71 20.11
C ARG A 142 -4.72 9.11 20.38
N ASN A 143 -4.77 7.83 20.77
CA ASN A 143 -5.97 7.11 21.16
C ASN A 143 -7.10 7.17 20.11
N ARG A 144 -6.79 6.88 18.84
CA ARG A 144 -7.75 6.96 17.73
C ARG A 144 -7.47 5.96 16.62
N LYS A 145 -8.49 5.66 15.82
CA LYS A 145 -8.36 4.81 14.62
C LYS A 145 -7.83 5.61 13.43
N ILE A 146 -7.08 4.94 12.57
CA ILE A 146 -6.44 5.52 11.39
C ILE A 146 -6.66 4.63 10.16
N TRP A 147 -6.89 5.27 9.01
CA TRP A 147 -6.98 4.64 7.70
C TRP A 147 -5.60 4.15 7.22
N PHE A 148 -5.15 3.02 7.76
CA PHE A 148 -3.79 2.49 7.57
C PHE A 148 -3.74 1.36 6.55
N ASN A 149 -3.94 1.68 5.28
CA ASN A 149 -3.90 0.71 4.18
C ASN A 149 -3.45 1.33 2.85
N SER A 150 -3.27 0.47 1.83
CA SER A 150 -2.92 0.84 0.45
C SER A 150 -4.05 0.53 -0.53
N MET A 151 -5.31 0.49 -0.06
CA MET A 151 -6.45 0.09 -0.89
C MET A 151 -6.55 0.95 -2.15
N VAL A 152 -6.63 2.29 -1.98
CA VAL A 152 -6.76 3.22 -3.11
C VAL A 152 -5.55 3.09 -4.04
N ALA A 153 -4.34 3.00 -3.48
CA ALA A 153 -3.11 2.83 -4.25
C ALA A 153 -3.10 1.56 -5.11
N ALA A 154 -3.53 0.43 -4.57
CA ALA A 154 -3.63 -0.82 -5.32
C ALA A 154 -4.75 -0.73 -6.36
N TYR A 155 -5.93 -0.31 -5.93
CA TYR A 155 -7.14 -0.31 -6.74
C TYR A 155 -7.15 0.70 -7.90
N THR A 156 -6.33 1.77 -7.83
CA THR A 156 -6.24 2.76 -8.91
C THR A 156 -4.86 2.80 -9.58
N GLY A 157 -3.81 2.33 -8.90
CA GLY A 157 -2.42 2.55 -9.28
C GLY A 157 -1.64 1.29 -9.67
N TRP A 158 -2.07 0.10 -9.24
CA TRP A 158 -1.36 -1.14 -9.58
C TRP A 158 -1.82 -1.67 -10.93
N LYS A 159 -1.51 -0.89 -11.97
CA LYS A 159 -1.85 -1.19 -13.35
C LYS A 159 -0.59 -1.24 -14.19
N ASP A 160 -0.34 -2.41 -14.77
CA ASP A 160 0.67 -2.61 -15.81
C ASP A 160 0.30 -3.83 -16.67
N ALA A 161 1.22 -4.29 -17.52
CA ALA A 161 0.97 -5.45 -18.38
C ALA A 161 0.66 -6.75 -17.59
N ARG A 162 1.06 -6.84 -16.32
CA ARG A 162 0.95 -8.04 -15.46
C ARG A 162 -0.14 -7.90 -14.38
N ASN A 163 -0.59 -6.68 -14.09
CA ASN A 163 -1.46 -6.38 -12.96
C ASN A 163 -2.73 -5.64 -13.39
N ASP A 164 -3.88 -6.22 -13.04
CA ASP A 164 -5.19 -5.58 -13.11
C ASP A 164 -5.52 -4.94 -11.75
N PRO A 165 -5.66 -3.61 -11.67
CA PRO A 165 -5.84 -2.91 -10.41
C PRO A 165 -7.14 -3.31 -9.67
N ILE A 166 -8.19 -3.72 -10.40
CA ILE A 166 -9.46 -4.17 -9.78
C ILE A 166 -9.26 -5.49 -9.01
N LYS A 167 -8.30 -6.31 -9.44
CA LYS A 167 -7.96 -7.59 -8.81
C LYS A 167 -6.80 -7.48 -7.82
N ALA A 168 -6.15 -6.32 -7.75
CA ALA A 168 -4.96 -6.09 -6.93
C ALA A 168 -5.27 -6.07 -5.43
N VAL A 169 -6.51 -5.74 -5.05
CA VAL A 169 -6.94 -5.68 -3.66
C VAL A 169 -8.39 -6.11 -3.52
N LYS A 170 -8.66 -6.91 -2.49
CA LYS A 170 -9.99 -7.43 -2.14
C LYS A 170 -10.16 -7.47 -0.63
N PHE A 171 -11.38 -7.67 -0.13
CA PHE A 171 -11.61 -7.92 1.29
C PHE A 171 -10.87 -9.18 1.76
N GLY A 172 -10.60 -9.26 3.06
CA GLY A 172 -9.87 -10.39 3.64
C GLY A 172 -10.62 -11.72 3.62
N ASP A 173 -11.95 -11.70 3.48
CA ASP A 173 -12.78 -12.87 3.17
C ASP A 173 -12.67 -13.34 1.71
N GLY A 174 -12.00 -12.54 0.86
CA GLY A 174 -11.84 -12.79 -0.56
C GLY A 174 -12.90 -12.17 -1.46
N GLU A 175 -13.90 -11.48 -0.92
CA GLU A 175 -14.88 -10.76 -1.73
C GLU A 175 -14.27 -9.52 -2.41
N PRO A 176 -14.68 -9.20 -3.64
CA PRO A 176 -14.21 -8.01 -4.33
C PRO A 176 -14.65 -6.73 -3.59
N LEU A 177 -13.83 -5.69 -3.67
CA LEU A 177 -14.25 -4.36 -3.23
C LEU A 177 -15.34 -3.81 -4.16
N PRO A 178 -16.35 -3.09 -3.64
CA PRO A 178 -17.38 -2.48 -4.46
C PRO A 178 -16.76 -1.51 -5.48
N ILE A 179 -17.09 -1.70 -6.75
CA ILE A 179 -16.78 -0.76 -7.83
C ILE A 179 -17.76 0.41 -7.72
N LYS A 180 -17.29 1.63 -8.02
CA LYS A 180 -18.14 2.84 -8.11
C LYS A 180 -19.41 2.62 -8.94
#